data_AF-A0A9W6MZ64-F1
#
_entry.id   AF-A0A9W6MZ64-F1
#
_cell.length_a   1.000
_cell.length_b   1.000
_cell.length_c   1.000
_cell.angle_alpha   90.00
_cell.angle_beta   90.00
_cell.angle_gamma   90.00
#
_symmetry.space_group_name_H-M   'P 1'
#
loop_
_entity.id
_entity.type
_entity.pdbx_description
1 polymer ?
#
loop_
_entity_poly.entity_id
_entity_poly.type
_entity_poly.pdbx_seq_one_letter_code
_entity_poly.pdbx_strand_id
1 'polypeptide(L)' 'MTETDRERAPVQDAADYIATLADELAGMAANNGLDVLRYLLEMARDEAHSVARAQPETHEHG' A
#
# COMPACT_ATOMS: atom_id res chain seq x y z
N MET A 1 0.19 8.93 -23.63
CA MET A 1 -0.14 9.00 -22.19
C MET A 1 -1.59 9.33 -22.08
N THR A 2 -2.41 8.32 -21.82
CA THR A 2 -3.84 8.46 -21.51
C THR A 2 -3.99 8.98 -20.08
N GLU A 3 -5.14 9.57 -19.77
CA GLU A 3 -5.44 10.16 -18.46
C GLU A 3 -5.34 9.12 -17.31
N THR A 4 -5.63 7.87 -17.63
CA THR A 4 -5.56 6.70 -16.74
C THR A 4 -4.14 6.35 -16.26
N ASP A 5 -3.12 6.54 -17.10
CA ASP A 5 -1.70 6.37 -16.70
C ASP A 5 -1.29 7.40 -15.64
N ARG A 6 -1.89 8.59 -15.71
CA ARG A 6 -1.58 9.72 -14.84
C ARG A 6 -2.21 9.60 -13.46
N GLU A 7 -3.31 8.85 -13.33
CA GLU A 7 -3.98 8.54 -12.06
C GLU A 7 -3.39 7.30 -11.39
N ARG A 8 -2.85 6.34 -12.17
CA ARG A 8 -2.15 5.16 -11.63
C ARG A 8 -0.89 5.49 -10.87
N ALA A 9 -0.03 6.34 -11.43
CA ALA A 9 1.21 6.76 -10.79
C ALA A 9 0.99 7.31 -9.36
N PRO A 10 0.07 8.26 -9.12
CA PRO A 10 -0.18 8.77 -7.77
C PRO A 10 -0.79 7.74 -6.80
N VAL A 11 -1.56 6.76 -7.27
CA VAL A 11 -2.08 5.69 -6.38
C VAL A 11 -0.98 4.69 -6.01
N GLN A 12 -0.11 4.34 -6.95
CA GLN A 12 1.06 3.50 -6.69
C GLN A 12 2.00 4.17 -5.69
N ASP A 13 2.31 5.45 -5.90
CA ASP A 13 3.17 6.24 -5.01
C ASP A 13 2.56 6.34 -3.60
N ALA A 14 1.24 6.54 -3.49
CA ALA A 14 0.56 6.57 -2.20
C ALA A 14 0.58 5.21 -1.50
N ALA A 15 0.38 4.11 -2.23
CA ALA A 15 0.45 2.76 -1.69
C ALA A 15 1.86 2.43 -1.18
N ASP A 16 2.90 2.77 -1.92
CA ASP A 16 4.29 2.54 -1.53
C ASP A 16 4.69 3.40 -0.32
N TYR A 17 4.20 4.65 -0.26
CA TYR A 17 4.36 5.52 0.91
C TYR A 17 3.69 4.93 2.16
N ILE A 18 2.43 4.49 2.05
CA ILE A 18 1.68 3.87 3.17
C ILE A 18 2.38 2.60 3.64
N ALA A 19 2.83 1.75 2.71
CA ALA A 19 3.56 0.52 3.03
C ALA A 19 4.85 0.81 3.81
N THR A 20 5.62 1.82 3.39
CA THR A 20 6.85 2.24 4.06
C THR A 20 6.58 2.74 5.47
N LEU A 21 5.59 3.64 5.62
CA LEU A 21 5.22 4.19 6.92
C LEU A 21 4.73 3.10 7.89
N ALA A 22 3.92 2.16 7.39
CA ALA A 22 3.42 1.06 8.18
C ALA A 22 4.56 0.15 8.69
N ASP A 23 5.57 -0.10 7.87
CA ASP A 23 6.74 -0.90 8.26
C ASP A 23 7.57 -0.23 9.37
N GLU A 24 7.84 1.06 9.24
CA GLU A 24 8.56 1.84 10.25
C GLU A 24 7.82 1.85 11.60
N LEU A 25 6.51 2.08 11.57
CA LEU A 25 5.67 2.07 12.77
C LEU A 25 5.55 0.67 13.37
N ALA A 26 5.53 -0.39 12.56
CA ALA A 26 5.50 -1.77 13.04
C ALA A 26 6.78 -2.09 13.82
N GLY A 27 7.94 -1.62 13.35
CA GLY A 27 9.20 -1.70 14.08
C GLY A 27 9.16 -0.97 15.42
N MET A 28 8.58 0.24 15.48
CA MET A 28 8.39 0.96 16.73
C MET A 28 7.43 0.23 17.69
N ALA A 29 6.34 -0.34 17.17
CA ALA A 29 5.38 -1.12 17.94
C ALA A 29 6.03 -2.38 18.53
N ALA A 30 6.85 -3.08 17.74
CA ALA A 30 7.61 -4.25 18.19
C ALA A 30 8.56 -3.89 19.36
N ASN A 31 9.29 -2.79 19.24
CA ASN A 31 10.22 -2.32 20.28
C ASN A 31 9.53 -1.95 21.60
N ASN A 32 8.23 -1.67 21.58
CA ASN A 32 7.43 -1.31 22.76
C ASN A 32 6.49 -2.43 23.23
N GLY A 33 6.57 -3.64 22.63
CA GLY A 33 5.69 -4.75 22.98
C GLY A 33 4.21 -4.53 22.63
N LEU A 34 3.93 -3.69 21.63
CA LEU A 34 2.57 -3.37 21.17
C LEU A 34 2.14 -4.35 20.07
N ASP A 35 1.98 -5.63 20.40
CA ASP A 35 1.79 -6.71 19.41
C ASP A 35 0.55 -6.53 18.53
N VAL A 36 -0.57 -6.07 19.11
CA VAL A 36 -1.80 -5.83 18.34
C VAL A 36 -1.59 -4.69 17.34
N LEU A 37 -0.90 -3.62 17.75
CA LEU A 37 -0.62 -2.49 16.87
C LEU A 37 0.32 -2.92 15.74
N ARG A 38 1.37 -3.68 16.07
CA ARG A 38 2.29 -4.25 15.07
C ARG A 38 1.53 -5.07 14.03
N TYR A 39 0.66 -5.98 14.48
CA TYR A 39 -0.13 -6.82 13.59
C TYR A 39 -1.04 -6.00 12.65
N LEU A 40 -1.68 -4.94 13.16
CA LEU A 40 -2.51 -4.07 12.33
C LEU A 40 -1.69 -3.30 11.29
N LEU A 41 -0.48 -2.89 11.63
CA LEU A 41 0.42 -2.18 10.72
C LEU A 41 0.97 -3.11 9.63
N GLU A 42 1.34 -4.34 9.98
CA GLU A 42 1.73 -5.38 9.03
C GLU A 42 0.59 -5.66 8.03
N MET A 43 -0.65 -5.77 8.53
CA MET A 43 -1.83 -5.94 7.68
C MET A 43 -2.08 -4.73 6.76
N ALA A 44 -1.94 -3.50 7.27
CA ALA A 44 -2.12 -2.30 6.47
C ALA A 44 -1.09 -2.19 5.34
N ARG A 45 0.15 -2.64 5.59
CA ARG A 45 1.20 -2.73 4.57
C ARG A 45 0.83 -3.72 3.46
N ASP A 46 0.37 -4.92 3.84
CA ASP A 46 -0.06 -5.92 2.87
C ASP A 46 -1.23 -5.43 2.02
N GLU A 47 -2.19 -4.73 2.63
CA GLU A 47 -3.34 -4.14 1.92
C GLU A 47 -2.91 -3.04 0.95
N ALA A 48 -1.98 -2.16 1.35
CA ALA A 48 -1.44 -1.12 0.47
C ALA A 48 -0.82 -1.72 -0.80
N HIS A 49 -0.01 -2.77 -0.65
CA HIS A 49 0.55 -3.49 -1.80
C HIS A 49 -0.51 -4.25 -2.62
N SER A 50 -1.56 -4.77 -1.97
CA SER A 50 -2.67 -5.44 -2.64
C SER A 50 -3.43 -4.46 -3.54
N VAL A 51 -3.78 -3.27 -3.04
CA VAL A 51 -4.50 -2.23 -3.79
C VAL A 51 -3.69 -1.73 -4.98
N ALA A 52 -2.37 -1.54 -4.81
CA ALA A 52 -1.46 -1.20 -5.90
C ALA A 52 -1.48 -2.25 -7.04
N ARG A 53 -1.52 -3.53 -6.68
CA ARG A 53 -1.52 -4.65 -7.66
C ARG A 53 -2.91 -4.95 -8.24
N ALA A 54 -3.98 -4.60 -7.53
CA ALA A 54 -5.36 -4.91 -7.89
C ALA A 54 -5.94 -3.97 -8.95
N GLN A 55 -5.27 -2.85 -9.30
CA GLN A 55 -5.70 -2.03 -10.43
C GLN A 55 -5.46 -2.79 -11.75
N PRO A 56 -6.51 -3.32 -12.40
CA PRO A 56 -6.35 -4.07 -13.64
C PRO A 56 -5.98 -3.09 -14.74
N GLU A 57 -5.00 -3.45 -15.59
CA GLU A 57 -4.94 -3.02 -17.00
C GLU A 57 -6.37 -3.10 -17.54
N THR A 58 -7.03 -1.96 -17.72
CA THR A 58 -8.30 -1.92 -18.44
C THR A 58 -8.00 -2.32 -19.87
N HIS A 59 -7.96 -3.62 -20.15
CA HIS A 59 -7.92 -4.13 -21.50
C HIS A 59 -9.24 -3.73 -22.16
N GLU A 60 -9.16 -2.71 -23.00
CA GLU A 60 -10.18 -2.36 -23.97
C GLU A 60 -10.54 -3.64 -24.75
N HIS A 61 -11.77 -4.13 -24.55
CA HIS A 61 -12.44 -5.06 -25.45
C HIS A 61 -13.75 -4.40 -25.85
N GLY A 62 -13.79 -3.94 -27.09
CA GLY A 62 -14.95 -3.33 -27.75
C GLY A 62 -14.57 -2.87 -29.14
#